data_AF-A0A7C5KPP4-F1
#
_entry.id   AF-A0A7C5KPP4-F1
#
_cell.length_a   1.000
_cell.length_b   1.000
_cell.length_c   1.000
_cell.angle_alpha   90.00
_cell.angle_beta   90.00
_cell.angle_gamma   90.00
#
_symmetry.space_group_name_H-M   'P 1'
#
loop_
_entity.id
_entity.type
_entity.pdbx_description
1 polymer ?
#
loop_
_entity_poly.entity_id
_entity_poly.type
_entity_poly.pdbx_seq_one_letter_code
_entity_poly.pdbx_strand_id
1 'polypeptide(L)'
;MNNFGDILQAMRPLRRRLRQRDSLKAAWMSLGAGLGGSVLLLLAGRIWPLLYNGQFLAIGLIFTLLLFLVGQLFVWLRPLPPQKLARLGDAYLHLDERLITALELGEGRLQAAPAIRQSQLDDALGCLQRASLPEALPLIARNRLLQIGGVLLALIISAAALFLTPNPQEAILQQQDELADLLESEIKQLKEAQANLPAQADPLLAPQVEELSAELSDLIDRLESARSELSPEQAMAALSEAEESLTNLDQQRLAQQQTLNNLAESLAQSNLQSAQDAAQALQNGDIQRASETLQQLGQTPPAAPAEAESLAQTLSKAAQAVAQTNPQLAQS
;
A
#
# COMPACT_ATOMS: atom_id res chain seq x y z
N MET A 1 31.90 53.20 29.07
CA MET A 1 31.57 51.96 28.34
C MET A 1 30.74 51.10 29.28
N ASN A 2 29.71 50.41 28.80
CA ASN A 2 28.85 49.59 29.67
C ASN A 2 29.48 48.21 29.87
N ASN A 3 30.40 48.08 30.85
CA ASN A 3 31.18 46.85 31.11
C ASN A 3 30.30 45.59 31.30
N PHE A 4 29.03 45.75 31.71
CA PHE A 4 28.07 44.65 31.76
C PHE A 4 27.74 44.05 30.39
N GLY A 5 27.60 44.89 29.35
CA GLY A 5 27.39 44.43 27.97
C GLY A 5 28.60 43.65 27.44
N ASP A 6 29.80 44.05 27.84
CA ASP A 6 31.05 43.41 27.43
C ASP A 6 31.18 42.00 28.02
N ILE A 7 30.72 41.78 29.26
CA ILE A 7 30.64 40.44 29.87
C ILE A 7 29.66 39.54 29.10
N LEU A 8 28.46 40.04 28.78
CA LEU A 8 27.49 39.27 28.01
C LEU A 8 28.02 38.89 26.62
N GLN A 9 28.82 39.77 25.99
CA GLN A 9 29.50 39.46 24.73
C GLN A 9 30.62 38.43 24.93
N ALA A 10 31.45 38.58 25.96
CA ALA A 10 32.53 37.65 26.28
C ALA A 10 32.01 36.22 26.62
N MET A 11 30.77 36.09 27.10
CA MET A 11 30.14 34.78 27.36
C MET A 11 29.58 34.08 26.11
N ARG A 12 29.47 34.77 24.96
CA ARG A 12 29.01 34.16 23.68
C ARG A 12 29.84 32.95 23.22
N PRO A 13 31.18 32.97 23.22
CA PRO A 13 31.99 31.80 22.86
C PRO A 13 31.77 30.62 23.80
N LEU A 14 31.63 30.86 25.12
CA LEU A 14 31.27 29.84 26.10
C LEU A 14 29.90 29.21 25.77
N ARG A 15 28.89 30.03 25.48
CA ARG A 15 27.56 29.55 25.06
C ARG A 15 27.63 28.70 23.79
N ARG A 16 28.36 29.15 22.77
CA ARG A 16 28.52 28.43 21.51
C ARG A 16 29.19 27.07 21.74
N ARG A 17 30.23 27.03 22.57
CA ARG A 17 30.98 25.80 22.87
C ARG A 17 30.14 24.78 23.66
N LEU A 18 29.38 25.24 24.65
CA LEU A 18 28.42 24.39 25.36
C LEU A 18 27.36 23.82 24.42
N ARG A 19 26.81 24.65 23.52
CA ARG A 19 25.84 24.19 22.52
C ARG A 19 26.43 23.19 21.53
N GLN A 20 27.67 23.39 21.08
CA GLN A 20 28.37 22.43 20.22
C GLN A 20 28.56 21.09 20.94
N ARG A 21 28.95 21.13 22.21
CA ARG A 21 29.12 19.92 23.03
C ARG A 21 27.80 19.16 23.20
N ASP A 22 26.73 19.87 23.52
CA ASP A 22 25.43 19.24 23.73
C ASP A 22 24.79 18.77 22.40
N SER A 23 25.01 19.51 21.31
CA SER A 23 24.62 19.13 19.95
C SER A 23 25.32 17.85 19.51
N LEU A 24 26.63 17.74 19.79
CA LEU A 24 27.40 16.55 19.46
C LEU A 24 26.96 15.34 20.29
N LYS A 25 26.67 15.52 21.58
CA LYS A 25 26.08 14.45 22.41
C LYS A 25 24.71 14.01 21.88
N ALA A 26 23.84 14.97 21.54
CA ALA A 26 22.54 14.67 20.97
C ALA A 26 22.67 13.93 19.64
N ALA A 27 23.59 14.36 18.76
CA ALA A 27 23.90 13.69 17.49
C ALA A 27 24.23 12.21 17.69
N TRP A 28 25.14 11.91 18.63
CA TRP A 28 25.52 10.53 18.88
C TRP A 28 24.38 9.68 19.45
N MET A 29 23.58 10.23 20.38
CA MET A 29 22.43 9.52 20.93
C MET A 29 21.35 9.28 19.88
N SER A 30 21.03 10.29 19.06
CA SER A 30 20.02 10.17 18.00
C SER A 30 20.46 9.23 16.88
N LEU A 31 21.73 9.30 16.46
CA LEU A 31 22.28 8.39 15.46
C LEU A 31 22.32 6.95 15.99
N GLY A 32 22.76 6.76 17.24
CA GLY A 32 22.77 5.44 17.87
C GLY A 32 21.37 4.84 18.01
N ALA A 33 20.39 5.65 18.41
CA ALA A 33 18.99 5.22 18.51
C ALA A 33 18.39 4.90 17.13
N GLY A 34 18.64 5.73 16.12
CA GLY A 34 18.15 5.50 14.76
C GLY A 34 18.76 4.27 14.11
N LEU A 35 20.08 4.12 14.19
CA LEU A 35 20.79 2.94 13.68
C LEU A 35 20.37 1.67 14.43
N GLY A 36 20.26 1.73 15.75
CA GLY A 36 19.75 0.63 16.57
C GLY A 36 18.34 0.21 16.14
N GLY A 37 17.44 1.18 15.94
CA GLY A 37 16.10 0.94 15.40
C GLY A 37 16.12 0.33 14.01
N SER A 38 17.01 0.79 13.13
CA SER A 38 17.17 0.27 11.77
C SER A 38 17.64 -1.18 11.77
N VAL A 39 18.59 -1.54 12.65
CA VAL A 39 19.03 -2.93 12.83
C VAL A 39 17.88 -3.80 13.33
N LEU A 40 17.09 -3.32 14.29
CA LEU A 40 15.91 -4.05 14.79
C LEU A 40 14.86 -4.25 13.69
N LEU A 41 14.61 -3.26 12.84
CA LEU A 41 13.71 -3.39 11.69
C LEU A 41 14.20 -4.43 10.68
N LEU A 42 15.50 -4.43 10.34
CA LEU A 42 16.08 -5.44 9.46
C LEU A 42 15.99 -6.85 10.05
N LEU A 43 16.17 -6.99 11.37
CA LEU A 43 15.98 -8.28 12.05
C LEU A 43 14.52 -8.72 12.01
N ALA A 44 13.57 -7.82 12.26
CA ALA A 44 12.14 -8.12 12.16
C ALA A 44 11.74 -8.55 10.73
N GLY A 45 12.31 -7.91 9.70
CA GLY A 45 12.10 -8.27 8.30
C GLY A 45 12.59 -9.67 7.90
N ARG A 46 13.39 -10.34 8.75
CA ARG A 46 13.76 -11.75 8.54
C ARG A 46 12.75 -12.73 9.10
N ILE A 47 11.99 -12.30 10.09
CA ILE A 47 11.00 -13.13 10.77
C ILE A 47 9.66 -13.00 10.05
N TRP A 48 9.32 -11.80 9.58
CA TRP A 48 8.05 -11.51 8.93
C TRP A 48 8.25 -10.98 7.49
N PRO A 49 7.51 -11.52 6.49
CA PRO A 49 7.52 -11.03 5.12
C PRO A 49 6.69 -9.76 5.01
N LEU A 50 7.24 -8.64 5.49
CA LEU A 50 6.55 -7.34 5.49
C LEU A 50 6.97 -6.47 4.31
N LEU A 51 8.28 -6.33 4.11
CA LEU A 51 8.88 -5.39 3.16
C LEU A 51 10.19 -5.94 2.61
N TYR A 52 10.60 -5.44 1.44
CA TYR A 52 11.91 -5.73 0.86
C TYR A 52 13.05 -5.08 1.67
N ASN A 53 14.26 -5.65 1.61
CA ASN A 53 15.42 -5.12 2.35
C ASN A 53 15.72 -3.66 1.98
N GLY A 54 15.53 -3.28 0.71
CA GLY A 54 15.71 -1.91 0.24
C GLY A 54 14.73 -0.92 0.89
N GLN A 55 13.49 -1.34 1.11
CA GLN A 55 12.47 -0.51 1.77
C GLN A 55 12.76 -0.37 3.27
N PHE A 56 13.15 -1.44 3.95
CA PHE A 56 13.60 -1.37 5.35
C PHE A 56 14.80 -0.43 5.52
N LEU A 57 15.77 -0.47 4.60
CA LEU A 57 16.92 0.43 4.61
C LEU A 57 16.50 1.89 4.42
N ALA A 58 15.59 2.17 3.48
CA ALA A 58 15.07 3.51 3.25
C ALA A 58 14.32 4.06 4.49
N ILE A 59 13.43 3.25 5.08
CA ILE A 59 12.69 3.61 6.30
C ILE A 59 13.67 3.84 7.46
N GLY A 60 14.65 2.96 7.64
CA GLY A 60 15.68 3.09 8.67
C GLY A 60 16.51 4.37 8.53
N LEU A 61 16.90 4.73 7.30
CA LEU A 61 17.60 5.98 7.02
C LEU A 61 16.75 7.20 7.32
N ILE A 62 15.48 7.22 6.88
CA ILE A 62 14.54 8.32 7.15
C ILE A 62 14.32 8.47 8.66
N PHE A 63 14.09 7.36 9.36
CA PHE A 63 13.90 7.35 10.81
C PHE A 63 15.13 7.87 11.56
N THR A 64 16.32 7.44 11.16
CA THR A 64 17.60 7.90 11.73
C THR A 64 17.81 9.39 11.49
N LEU A 65 17.52 9.88 10.29
CA LEU A 65 17.61 11.29 9.94
C LEU A 65 16.60 12.13 10.75
N LEU A 66 15.37 11.66 10.90
CA LEU A 66 14.33 12.33 11.67
C LEU A 66 14.73 12.46 13.15
N LEU A 67 15.18 11.37 13.77
CA LEU A 67 15.68 11.41 15.15
C LEU A 67 16.86 12.35 15.30
N PHE A 68 17.77 12.38 14.33
CA PHE A 68 18.88 13.32 14.32
C PHE A 68 18.40 14.77 14.26
N LEU A 69 17.50 15.11 13.34
CA LEU A 69 16.95 16.44 13.20
C LEU A 69 16.20 16.89 14.46
N VAL A 70 15.35 16.03 15.03
CA VAL A 70 14.62 16.30 16.27
C VAL A 70 15.59 16.50 17.44
N GLY A 71 16.64 15.66 17.55
CA GLY A 71 17.67 15.80 18.57
C GLY A 71 18.42 17.14 18.47
N GLN A 72 18.79 17.56 17.26
CA GLN A 72 19.44 18.85 17.03
C GLN A 72 18.52 20.03 17.33
N LEU A 73 17.28 19.95 16.86
CA LEU A 73 16.26 20.99 17.08
C LEU A 73 16.01 21.17 18.57
N PHE A 74 15.89 20.07 19.33
CA PHE A 74 15.71 20.10 20.77
C PHE A 74 16.87 20.82 21.48
N VAL A 75 18.12 20.53 21.12
CA VAL A 75 19.30 21.23 21.70
C VAL A 75 19.30 22.71 21.33
N TRP A 76 18.92 23.04 20.10
CA TRP A 76 18.98 24.42 19.61
C TRP A 76 17.88 25.32 20.21
N LEU A 77 16.66 24.77 20.36
CA LEU A 77 15.51 25.45 20.96
C LEU A 77 15.62 25.55 22.48
N ARG A 78 16.40 24.67 23.14
CA ARG A 78 16.53 24.71 24.60
C ARG A 78 17.12 26.05 25.07
N PRO A 79 16.38 26.83 25.88
CA PRO A 79 16.87 28.09 26.40
C PRO A 79 18.05 27.84 27.34
N LEU A 80 19.08 28.68 27.22
CA LEU A 80 20.21 28.68 28.14
C LEU A 80 20.28 30.07 28.79
N PRO A 81 19.63 30.25 29.95
CA PRO A 81 19.57 31.55 30.60
C PRO A 81 20.96 32.02 31.05
N PRO A 82 21.23 33.34 31.08
CA PRO A 82 22.55 33.90 31.34
C PRO A 82 23.11 33.47 32.70
N GLN A 83 22.27 33.34 33.73
CA GLN A 83 22.67 32.85 35.06
C GLN A 83 23.17 31.42 35.03
N LYS A 84 22.48 30.52 34.31
CA LYS A 84 22.93 29.14 34.16
C LYS A 84 24.24 29.08 33.37
N LEU A 85 24.39 29.94 32.37
CA LEU A 85 25.62 30.05 31.60
C LEU A 85 26.79 30.55 32.46
N ALA A 86 26.57 31.55 33.32
CA ALA A 86 27.57 32.07 34.26
C ALA A 86 28.01 30.98 35.25
N ARG A 87 27.06 30.29 35.92
CA ARG A 87 27.38 29.18 36.83
C ARG A 87 28.14 28.04 36.15
N LEU A 88 27.75 27.67 34.94
CA LEU A 88 28.47 26.65 34.17
C LEU A 88 29.87 27.15 33.77
N GLY A 89 30.00 28.44 33.42
CA GLY A 89 31.28 29.08 33.16
C GLY A 89 32.19 29.01 34.37
N ASP A 90 31.71 29.42 35.54
CA ASP A 90 32.47 29.36 36.79
C ASP A 90 32.91 27.94 37.13
N ALA A 91 32.02 26.96 36.99
CA ALA A 91 32.31 25.57 37.29
C ALA A 91 33.32 24.93 36.32
N TYR A 92 33.22 25.20 35.01
CA TYR A 92 34.12 24.61 34.01
C TYR A 92 35.47 25.33 33.90
N LEU A 93 35.49 26.64 34.12
CA LEU A 93 36.70 27.46 34.01
C LEU A 93 37.38 27.70 35.36
N HIS A 94 36.83 27.14 36.46
CA HIS A 94 37.32 27.30 37.83
C HIS A 94 37.48 28.78 38.24
N LEU A 95 36.44 29.58 38.00
CA LEU A 95 36.47 31.04 38.23
C LEU A 95 35.90 31.46 39.59
N ASP A 96 35.69 30.55 40.54
CA ASP A 96 35.28 30.85 41.92
C ASP A 96 34.13 31.87 42.02
N GLU A 97 33.05 31.64 41.25
CA GLU A 97 31.83 32.47 41.23
C GLU A 97 32.00 33.91 40.69
N ARG A 98 33.13 34.24 40.07
CA ARG A 98 33.38 35.57 39.49
C ARG A 98 32.37 35.93 38.41
N LEU A 99 31.98 35.00 37.53
CA LEU A 99 31.02 35.29 36.46
C LEU A 99 29.60 35.46 36.99
N ILE A 100 29.14 34.61 37.91
CA ILE A 100 27.80 34.75 38.48
C ILE A 100 27.69 36.03 39.32
N THR A 101 28.73 36.35 40.10
CA THR A 101 28.77 37.58 40.90
C THR A 101 28.76 38.82 40.01
N ALA A 102 29.57 38.84 38.96
CA ALA A 102 29.61 39.93 37.98
C ALA A 102 28.26 40.09 37.25
N LEU A 103 27.59 38.99 36.92
CA LEU A 103 26.27 39.00 36.31
C LEU A 103 25.22 39.62 37.27
N GLU A 104 25.18 39.17 38.53
CA GLU A 104 24.23 39.66 39.52
C GLU A 104 24.44 41.13 39.90
N LEU A 105 25.70 41.59 39.96
CA LEU A 105 26.07 42.99 40.16
C LEU A 105 25.68 43.87 38.96
N GLY A 106 25.79 43.35 37.74
CA GLY A 106 25.41 44.05 36.51
C GLY A 106 23.90 44.08 36.26
N GLU A 107 23.17 43.05 36.68
CA GLU A 107 21.70 43.02 36.70
C GLU A 107 21.09 43.84 37.85
N GLY A 108 21.92 44.33 38.79
CA GLY A 108 21.48 45.10 39.95
C GLY A 108 20.81 44.27 41.05
N ARG A 109 20.94 42.94 41.00
CA ARG A 109 20.44 42.02 42.05
C ARG A 109 21.29 42.08 43.31
N LEU A 110 22.59 42.31 43.14
CA LEU A 110 23.53 42.60 44.22
C LEU A 110 23.84 44.10 44.26
N GLN A 111 23.80 44.67 45.46
CA GLN A 111 24.16 46.06 45.70
C GLN A 111 25.62 46.16 46.13
N ALA A 112 26.38 47.03 45.46
CA ALA A 112 27.76 47.34 45.80
C ALA A 112 28.07 48.80 45.40
N ALA A 113 29.07 49.39 46.04
CA ALA A 113 29.56 50.70 45.66
C ALA A 113 30.00 50.70 44.17
N PRO A 114 29.81 51.79 43.40
CA PRO A 114 30.11 51.82 41.97
C PRO A 114 31.53 51.38 41.59
N ALA A 115 32.52 51.76 42.40
CA ALA A 115 33.92 51.36 42.21
C ALA A 115 34.14 49.85 42.39
N ILE A 116 33.50 49.25 43.41
CA ILE A 116 33.58 47.80 43.65
C ILE A 116 32.87 47.04 42.53
N ARG A 117 31.70 47.52 42.09
CA ARG A 117 30.97 46.95 40.95
C ARG A 117 31.85 46.92 39.70
N GLN A 118 32.49 48.04 39.35
CA GLN A 118 33.36 48.11 38.17
C GLN A 118 34.56 47.17 38.29
N SER A 119 35.24 47.17 39.44
CA SER A 119 36.38 46.26 39.67
C SER A 119 36.00 44.79 39.54
N GLN A 120 34.82 44.38 40.02
CA GLN A 120 34.34 42.99 39.91
C GLN A 120 33.97 42.61 38.48
N LEU A 121 33.37 43.54 37.71
CA LEU A 121 33.07 43.32 36.30
C LEU A 121 34.35 43.16 35.47
N ASP A 122 35.35 44.00 35.73
CA ASP A 122 36.62 43.99 34.99
C ASP A 122 37.47 42.76 35.33
N ASP A 123 37.48 42.33 36.60
CA ASP A 123 38.15 41.10 37.03
C ASP A 123 37.53 39.87 36.37
N ALA A 124 36.19 39.74 36.41
CA ALA A 124 35.49 38.61 35.78
C ALA A 124 35.72 38.55 34.27
N LEU A 125 35.71 39.71 33.59
CA LEU A 125 36.00 39.82 32.17
C LEU A 125 37.45 39.41 31.86
N GLY A 126 38.41 39.91 32.64
CA GLY A 126 39.83 39.58 32.48
C GLY A 126 40.11 38.09 32.68
N CYS A 127 39.50 37.46 33.68
CA CYS A 127 39.61 36.02 33.90
C CYS A 127 38.98 35.20 32.76
N LEU A 128 37.79 35.58 32.30
CA LEU A 128 37.11 34.89 31.19
C LEU A 128 37.90 34.94 29.89
N GLN A 129 38.55 36.07 29.59
CA GLN A 129 39.36 36.25 28.38
C GLN A 129 40.67 35.46 28.41
N ARG A 130 41.25 35.26 29.59
CA ARG A 130 42.49 34.48 29.77
C ARG A 130 42.22 32.97 29.78
N ALA A 131 41.00 32.54 30.09
CA ALA A 131 40.67 31.13 30.21
C ALA A 131 40.65 30.42 28.84
N SER A 132 41.34 29.28 28.74
CA SER A 132 41.35 28.42 27.56
C SER A 132 40.09 27.55 27.49
N LEU A 133 39.02 28.09 26.89
CA LEU A 133 37.77 27.37 26.62
C LEU A 133 37.97 25.95 26.03
N PRO A 134 38.94 25.68 25.13
CA PRO A 134 39.14 24.34 24.61
C PRO A 134 39.63 23.28 25.57
N GLU A 135 40.47 23.67 26.51
CA GLU A 135 41.07 22.77 27.48
C GLU A 135 40.10 22.53 28.63
N ALA A 136 39.46 23.61 29.11
CA ALA A 136 38.47 23.56 30.17
C ALA A 136 37.15 22.88 29.74
N LEU A 137 36.76 23.02 28.46
CA LEU A 137 35.52 22.46 27.92
C LEU A 137 35.78 21.69 26.62
N PRO A 138 36.36 20.48 26.71
CA PRO A 138 36.52 19.61 25.55
C PRO A 138 35.13 19.18 25.03
N LEU A 139 35.02 19.07 23.71
CA LEU A 139 33.75 18.64 23.07
C LEU A 139 33.42 17.20 23.46
N ILE A 140 34.41 16.30 23.40
CA ILE A 140 34.28 14.91 23.83
C ILE A 140 35.62 14.46 24.42
N ALA A 141 35.57 13.69 25.51
CA ALA A 141 36.75 13.02 26.05
C ALA A 141 37.17 11.86 25.14
N ARG A 142 38.48 11.72 24.85
CA ARG A 142 39.03 10.71 23.91
C ARG A 142 38.49 9.30 24.14
N ASN A 143 38.46 8.82 25.39
CA ASN A 143 37.99 7.47 25.70
C ASN A 143 36.49 7.30 25.37
N ARG A 144 35.70 8.34 25.60
CA ARG A 144 34.27 8.33 25.28
C ARG A 144 34.02 8.38 23.78
N LEU A 145 34.89 9.07 23.02
CA LEU A 145 34.84 9.07 21.56
C LEU A 145 35.08 7.67 21.00
N LEU A 146 36.07 6.94 21.54
CA LEU A 146 36.36 5.57 21.12
C LEU A 146 35.21 4.61 21.44
N GLN A 147 34.61 4.72 22.62
CA GLN A 147 33.47 3.89 23.01
C GLN A 147 32.24 4.14 22.12
N ILE A 148 31.84 5.40 21.96
CA ILE A 148 30.67 5.77 21.14
C ILE A 148 30.92 5.44 19.67
N GLY A 149 32.11 5.77 19.16
CA GLY A 149 32.51 5.46 17.79
C GLY A 149 32.53 3.96 17.51
N GLY A 150 33.02 3.16 18.46
CA GLY A 150 33.00 1.70 18.38
C GLY A 150 31.58 1.12 18.32
N VAL A 151 30.66 1.62 19.16
CA VAL A 151 29.26 1.19 19.15
C VAL A 151 28.57 1.54 17.82
N LEU A 152 28.76 2.77 17.33
CA LEU A 152 28.16 3.19 16.06
C LEU A 152 28.73 2.42 14.88
N LEU A 153 30.04 2.19 14.87
CA LEU A 153 30.69 1.38 13.85
C LEU A 153 30.14 -0.05 13.88
N ALA A 154 29.99 -0.64 15.06
CA ALA A 154 29.38 -1.98 15.20
C ALA A 154 27.95 -2.00 14.65
N LEU A 155 27.11 -1.01 14.96
CA LEU A 155 25.76 -0.90 14.41
C LEU A 155 25.74 -0.79 12.89
N ILE A 156 26.64 0.03 12.31
CA ILE A 156 26.76 0.17 10.86
C ILE A 156 27.17 -1.16 10.22
N ILE A 157 28.17 -1.84 10.79
CA ILE A 157 28.62 -3.15 10.30
C ILE A 157 27.49 -4.17 10.41
N SER A 158 26.74 -4.20 11.51
CA SER A 158 25.58 -5.08 11.69
C SER A 158 24.48 -4.80 10.66
N ALA A 159 24.13 -3.54 10.45
CA ALA A 159 23.14 -3.16 9.43
C ALA A 159 23.60 -3.55 8.02
N ALA A 160 24.87 -3.29 7.67
CA ALA A 160 25.43 -3.67 6.39
C ALA A 160 25.47 -5.20 6.21
N ALA A 161 25.88 -5.95 7.23
CA ALA A 161 25.88 -7.41 7.19
C ALA A 161 24.47 -7.97 6.99
N LEU A 162 23.46 -7.43 7.69
CA LEU A 162 22.06 -7.83 7.54
C LEU A 162 21.48 -7.45 6.17
N PHE A 163 21.92 -6.34 5.57
CA PHE A 163 21.48 -5.94 4.24
C PHE A 163 22.12 -6.78 3.13
N LEU A 164 23.41 -7.13 3.26
CA LEU A 164 24.12 -7.94 2.26
C LEU A 164 23.77 -9.42 2.31
N THR A 165 23.33 -9.92 3.48
CA THR A 165 22.98 -11.33 3.60
C THR A 165 21.55 -11.55 3.07
N PRO A 166 21.32 -12.55 2.19
CA PRO A 166 20.02 -12.80 1.58
C PRO A 166 18.93 -12.96 2.64
N ASN A 167 17.80 -12.29 2.45
CA ASN A 167 16.66 -12.43 3.34
C ASN A 167 15.75 -13.55 2.81
N PRO A 168 15.53 -14.66 3.55
CA PRO A 168 14.66 -15.74 3.08
C PRO A 168 13.23 -15.28 2.80
N GLN A 169 12.76 -14.22 3.47
CA GLN A 169 11.43 -13.67 3.27
C GLN A 169 11.28 -12.93 1.93
N GLU A 170 12.37 -12.52 1.27
CA GLU A 170 12.28 -11.87 -0.05
C GLU A 170 11.77 -12.83 -1.12
N ALA A 171 12.08 -14.13 -1.03
CA ALA A 171 11.53 -15.11 -1.96
C ALA A 171 10.01 -15.26 -1.80
N ILE A 172 9.51 -15.16 -0.56
CA ILE A 172 8.07 -15.21 -0.28
C ILE A 172 7.37 -13.96 -0.81
N LEU A 173 7.97 -12.78 -0.63
CA LEU A 173 7.45 -11.54 -1.20
C LEU A 173 7.44 -11.56 -2.74
N GLN A 174 8.48 -12.11 -3.37
CA GLN A 174 8.52 -12.28 -4.83
C GLN A 174 7.41 -13.20 -5.33
N GLN A 175 7.19 -14.33 -4.66
CA GLN A 175 6.09 -15.25 -5.01
C GLN A 175 4.71 -14.59 -4.84
N GLN A 176 4.55 -13.75 -3.83
CA GLN A 176 3.31 -12.99 -3.60
C GLN A 176 3.10 -11.94 -4.70
N ASP A 177 4.14 -11.21 -5.09
CA ASP A 177 4.07 -10.23 -6.18
C ASP A 177 3.77 -10.92 -7.53
N GLU A 178 4.44 -12.03 -7.83
CA GLU A 178 4.18 -12.84 -9.04
C GLU A 178 2.73 -13.33 -9.09
N LEU A 179 2.20 -13.83 -7.98
CA LEU A 179 0.80 -14.26 -7.89
C LEU A 179 -0.16 -13.07 -8.04
N ALA A 180 0.15 -11.93 -7.43
CA ALA A 180 -0.68 -10.73 -7.56
C ALA A 180 -0.71 -10.20 -9.00
N ASP A 181 0.42 -10.25 -9.71
CA ASP A 181 0.54 -9.86 -11.11
C ASP A 181 -0.22 -10.82 -12.04
N LEU A 182 -0.13 -12.13 -11.80
CA LEU A 182 -0.90 -13.14 -12.54
C LEU A 182 -2.41 -12.97 -12.33
N LEU A 183 -2.86 -12.74 -11.10
CA LEU A 183 -4.27 -12.48 -10.83
C LEU A 183 -4.73 -11.18 -11.49
N GLU A 184 -3.89 -10.14 -11.51
CA GLU A 184 -4.20 -8.90 -12.21
C GLU A 184 -4.39 -9.10 -13.72
N SER A 185 -3.50 -9.87 -14.37
CA SER A 185 -3.65 -10.17 -15.80
C SER A 185 -4.93 -10.93 -16.10
N GLU A 186 -5.26 -11.92 -15.28
CA GLU A 186 -6.43 -12.78 -15.49
C GLU A 186 -7.73 -12.02 -15.24
N ILE A 187 -7.81 -11.23 -14.16
CA ILE A 187 -8.94 -10.33 -13.91
C ILE A 187 -9.13 -9.37 -15.08
N LYS A 188 -8.06 -8.82 -15.63
CA LYS A 188 -8.14 -7.90 -16.77
C LYS A 188 -8.67 -8.60 -18.03
N GLN A 189 -8.19 -9.81 -18.33
CA GLN A 189 -8.69 -10.60 -19.46
C GLN A 189 -10.17 -10.95 -19.30
N LEU A 190 -10.60 -11.33 -18.09
CA LEU A 190 -12.01 -11.61 -17.78
C LEU A 190 -12.89 -10.36 -17.94
N LYS A 191 -12.43 -9.19 -17.48
CA LYS A 191 -13.13 -7.91 -17.69
C LYS A 191 -13.25 -7.54 -19.16
N GLU A 192 -12.18 -7.73 -19.94
CA GLU A 192 -12.21 -7.50 -21.38
C GLU A 192 -13.15 -8.48 -22.09
N ALA A 193 -13.15 -9.76 -21.71
CA ALA A 193 -14.09 -10.75 -22.22
C ALA A 193 -15.54 -10.37 -21.90
N GLN A 194 -15.83 -10.01 -20.64
CA GLN A 194 -17.14 -9.56 -20.18
C GLN A 194 -17.64 -8.34 -20.96
N ALA A 195 -16.77 -7.35 -21.21
CA ALA A 195 -17.12 -6.15 -21.97
C ALA A 195 -17.41 -6.43 -23.45
N ASN A 196 -16.79 -7.48 -24.03
CA ASN A 196 -16.97 -7.87 -25.42
C ASN A 196 -18.18 -8.80 -25.66
N LEU A 197 -18.72 -9.45 -24.62
CA LEU A 197 -19.90 -10.31 -24.71
C LEU A 197 -21.10 -9.65 -25.41
N PRO A 198 -21.59 -8.46 -25.01
CA PRO A 198 -22.76 -7.84 -25.63
C PRO A 198 -22.50 -7.36 -27.06
N ALA A 199 -21.25 -7.05 -27.42
CA ALA A 199 -20.89 -6.58 -28.76
C ALA A 199 -20.95 -7.71 -29.81
N GLN A 200 -20.86 -8.96 -29.37
CA GLN A 200 -20.88 -10.15 -30.24
C GLN A 200 -22.22 -10.91 -30.17
N ALA A 201 -23.12 -10.53 -29.26
CA ALA A 201 -24.35 -11.26 -29.02
C ALA A 201 -25.50 -10.82 -29.92
N ASP A 202 -26.24 -11.81 -30.42
CA ASP A 202 -27.53 -11.63 -31.10
C ASP A 202 -28.56 -11.08 -30.08
N PRO A 203 -29.38 -10.06 -30.42
CA PRO A 203 -30.37 -9.47 -29.50
C PRO A 203 -31.33 -10.45 -28.82
N LEU A 204 -31.52 -11.67 -29.34
CA LEU A 204 -32.32 -12.73 -28.69
C LEU A 204 -31.59 -13.48 -27.56
N LEU A 205 -30.25 -13.42 -27.52
CA LEU A 205 -29.42 -14.00 -26.46
C LEU A 205 -29.19 -13.03 -25.29
N ALA A 206 -29.73 -11.81 -25.37
CA ALA A 206 -29.58 -10.76 -24.35
C ALA A 206 -29.76 -11.23 -22.89
N PRO A 207 -30.80 -12.01 -22.51
CA PRO A 207 -30.94 -12.47 -21.12
C PRO A 207 -29.86 -13.48 -20.70
N GLN A 208 -29.38 -14.32 -21.62
CA GLN A 208 -28.30 -15.29 -21.35
C GLN A 208 -26.95 -14.60 -21.24
N VAL A 209 -26.74 -13.56 -22.04
CA VAL A 209 -25.56 -12.69 -21.97
C VAL A 209 -25.53 -11.93 -20.64
N GLU A 210 -26.70 -11.48 -20.17
CA GLU A 210 -26.83 -10.80 -18.88
C GLU A 210 -26.51 -11.74 -17.72
N GLU A 211 -27.04 -12.96 -17.71
CA GLU A 211 -26.74 -13.99 -16.71
C GLU A 211 -25.25 -14.37 -16.69
N LEU A 212 -24.66 -14.63 -17.87
CA LEU A 212 -23.22 -14.89 -18.01
C LEU A 212 -22.37 -13.70 -17.54
N SER A 213 -22.79 -12.47 -17.84
CA SER A 213 -22.09 -11.26 -17.43
C SER A 213 -22.13 -11.08 -15.91
N ALA A 214 -23.24 -11.43 -15.25
CA ALA A 214 -23.38 -11.37 -13.81
C ALA A 214 -22.49 -12.41 -13.12
N GLU A 215 -22.43 -13.64 -13.64
CA GLU A 215 -21.57 -14.70 -13.13
C GLU A 215 -20.08 -14.35 -13.29
N LEU A 216 -19.67 -13.82 -14.45
CA LEU A 216 -18.32 -13.28 -14.64
C LEU A 216 -18.00 -12.14 -13.67
N SER A 217 -18.97 -11.29 -13.36
CA SER A 217 -18.79 -10.21 -12.38
C SER A 217 -18.51 -10.77 -10.98
N ASP A 218 -19.28 -11.76 -10.53
CA ASP A 218 -19.07 -12.39 -9.21
C ASP A 218 -17.68 -13.06 -9.13
N LEU A 219 -17.26 -13.72 -10.21
CA LEU A 219 -15.92 -14.32 -10.30
C LEU A 219 -14.81 -13.28 -10.24
N ILE A 220 -14.96 -12.17 -10.97
CA ILE A 220 -14.03 -11.04 -10.92
C ILE A 220 -13.91 -10.50 -9.49
N ASP A 221 -15.04 -10.28 -8.81
CA ASP A 221 -15.07 -9.75 -7.44
C ASP A 221 -14.40 -10.71 -6.44
N ARG A 222 -14.59 -12.03 -6.60
CA ARG A 222 -13.90 -13.05 -5.80
C ARG A 222 -12.41 -13.09 -6.05
N LEU A 223 -11.97 -13.01 -7.31
CA LEU A 223 -10.55 -12.96 -7.65
C LEU A 223 -9.89 -11.67 -7.15
N GLU A 224 -10.58 -10.53 -7.21
CA GLU A 224 -10.11 -9.28 -6.62
C GLU A 224 -9.95 -9.39 -5.10
N SER A 225 -10.89 -10.06 -4.44
CA SER A 225 -10.81 -10.33 -3.00
C SER A 225 -9.62 -11.24 -2.67
N ALA A 226 -9.45 -12.34 -3.41
CA ALA A 226 -8.33 -13.27 -3.24
C ALA A 226 -6.97 -12.59 -3.49
N ARG A 227 -6.90 -11.68 -4.47
CA ARG A 227 -5.72 -10.84 -4.73
C ARG A 227 -5.42 -9.92 -3.54
N SER A 228 -6.42 -9.26 -2.98
CA SER A 228 -6.23 -8.38 -1.82
C SER A 228 -5.77 -9.12 -0.57
N GLU A 229 -6.19 -10.37 -0.39
CA GLU A 229 -5.79 -11.21 0.73
C GLU A 229 -4.49 -11.99 0.47
N LEU A 230 -3.95 -11.94 -0.75
CA LEU A 230 -2.77 -12.70 -1.19
C LEU A 230 -2.92 -14.20 -0.86
N SER A 231 -4.12 -14.74 -1.07
CA SER A 231 -4.49 -16.11 -0.71
C SER A 231 -4.52 -17.03 -1.94
N PRO A 232 -3.49 -17.89 -2.14
CA PRO A 232 -3.44 -18.79 -3.29
C PRO A 232 -4.59 -19.79 -3.28
N GLU A 233 -4.99 -20.24 -2.09
CA GLU A 233 -6.05 -21.23 -1.90
C GLU A 233 -7.42 -20.66 -2.34
N GLN A 234 -7.71 -19.41 -1.96
CA GLN A 234 -8.93 -18.74 -2.40
C GLN A 234 -8.93 -18.45 -3.90
N ALA A 235 -7.78 -18.03 -4.44
CA ALA A 235 -7.64 -17.80 -5.88
C ALA A 235 -7.88 -19.09 -6.69
N MET A 236 -7.28 -20.21 -6.26
CA MET A 236 -7.51 -21.51 -6.90
C MET A 236 -8.97 -21.97 -6.76
N ALA A 237 -9.59 -21.79 -5.59
CA ALA A 237 -10.99 -22.14 -5.40
C ALA A 237 -11.91 -21.34 -6.32
N ALA A 238 -11.69 -20.02 -6.42
CA ALA A 238 -12.45 -19.15 -7.32
C ALA A 238 -12.26 -19.54 -8.80
N LEU A 239 -11.05 -19.91 -9.21
CA LEU A 239 -10.77 -20.39 -10.57
C LEU A 239 -11.43 -21.75 -10.85
N SER A 240 -11.39 -22.70 -9.92
CA SER A 240 -12.04 -24.00 -10.11
C SER A 240 -13.57 -23.89 -10.15
N GLU A 241 -14.15 -23.04 -9.31
CA GLU A 241 -15.59 -22.75 -9.34
C GLU A 241 -15.98 -22.06 -10.65
N ALA A 242 -15.13 -21.17 -11.19
CA ALA A 242 -15.30 -20.57 -12.50
C ALA A 242 -15.23 -21.60 -13.65
N GLU A 243 -14.27 -22.52 -13.61
CA GLU A 243 -14.18 -23.60 -14.60
C GLU A 243 -15.42 -24.49 -14.57
N GLU A 244 -15.93 -24.80 -13.38
CA GLU A 244 -17.14 -25.59 -13.21
C GLU A 244 -18.38 -24.85 -13.76
N SER A 245 -18.55 -23.56 -13.46
CA SER A 245 -19.68 -22.79 -13.98
C SER A 245 -19.64 -22.63 -15.50
N LEU A 246 -18.47 -22.30 -16.06
CA LEU A 246 -18.28 -22.21 -17.51
C LEU A 246 -18.57 -23.55 -18.21
N THR A 247 -18.14 -24.66 -17.60
CA THR A 247 -18.43 -26.01 -18.11
C THR A 247 -19.93 -26.31 -18.08
N ASN A 248 -20.61 -25.95 -16.99
CA ASN A 248 -22.07 -26.13 -16.86
C ASN A 248 -22.83 -25.31 -17.91
N LEU A 249 -22.45 -24.05 -18.11
CA LEU A 249 -23.02 -23.19 -19.14
C LEU A 249 -22.78 -23.71 -20.56
N ASP A 250 -21.60 -24.25 -20.83
CA ASP A 250 -21.30 -24.85 -22.13
C ASP A 250 -22.13 -26.12 -22.39
N GLN A 251 -22.26 -26.99 -21.37
CA GLN A 251 -23.17 -28.14 -21.45
C GLN A 251 -24.62 -27.72 -21.67
N GLN A 252 -25.08 -26.65 -21.01
CA GLN A 252 -26.43 -26.14 -21.14
C GLN A 252 -26.67 -25.55 -22.56
N ARG A 253 -25.69 -24.84 -23.13
CA ARG A 253 -25.73 -24.38 -24.53
C ARG A 253 -25.75 -25.53 -25.53
N LEU A 254 -24.93 -26.56 -25.33
CA LEU A 254 -24.92 -27.76 -26.18
C LEU A 254 -26.27 -28.48 -26.14
N ALA A 255 -26.87 -28.63 -24.95
CA ALA A 255 -28.21 -29.24 -24.80
C ALA A 255 -29.30 -28.40 -25.49
N GLN A 256 -29.23 -27.06 -25.41
CA GLN A 256 -30.13 -26.17 -26.14
C GLN A 256 -29.97 -26.31 -27.66
N GLN A 257 -28.75 -26.32 -28.18
CA GLN A 257 -28.50 -26.52 -29.61
C GLN A 257 -29.00 -27.86 -30.12
N GLN A 258 -28.79 -28.95 -29.36
CA GLN A 258 -29.34 -30.26 -29.69
C GLN A 258 -30.88 -30.24 -29.73
N THR A 259 -31.51 -29.56 -28.76
CA THR A 259 -32.97 -29.41 -28.72
C THR A 259 -33.48 -28.64 -29.94
N LEU A 260 -32.83 -27.55 -30.32
CA LEU A 260 -33.16 -26.77 -31.50
C LEU A 260 -32.95 -27.55 -32.81
N ASN A 261 -31.89 -28.35 -32.92
CA ASN A 261 -31.64 -29.20 -34.09
C ASN A 261 -32.68 -30.30 -34.22
N ASN A 262 -33.04 -30.96 -33.12
CA ASN A 262 -34.11 -31.97 -33.11
C ASN A 262 -35.46 -31.37 -33.51
N LEU A 263 -35.72 -30.12 -33.10
CA LEU A 263 -36.91 -29.37 -33.46
C LEU A 263 -36.90 -29.04 -34.96
N ALA A 264 -35.78 -28.57 -35.49
CA ALA A 264 -35.60 -28.31 -36.92
C ALA A 264 -35.80 -29.59 -37.77
N GLU A 265 -35.22 -30.72 -37.36
CA GLU A 265 -35.42 -32.01 -38.04
C GLU A 265 -36.89 -32.46 -38.02
N SER A 266 -37.56 -32.31 -36.88
CA SER A 266 -38.98 -32.65 -36.73
C SER A 266 -39.88 -31.77 -37.61
N LEU A 267 -39.54 -30.47 -37.73
CA LEU A 267 -40.25 -29.54 -38.60
C LEU A 267 -39.96 -29.80 -40.10
N ALA A 268 -38.74 -30.20 -40.45
CA ALA A 268 -38.37 -30.53 -41.83
C ALA A 268 -39.09 -31.79 -42.35
N GLN A 269 -39.44 -32.72 -41.47
CA GLN A 269 -40.21 -33.93 -41.81
C GLN A 269 -41.72 -33.66 -41.99
N SER A 270 -42.19 -32.45 -41.67
CA SER A 270 -43.57 -32.05 -41.92
C SER A 270 -43.83 -31.83 -43.42
N ASN A 271 -45.02 -32.20 -43.89
CA ASN A 271 -45.45 -31.95 -45.27
C ASN A 271 -45.84 -30.49 -45.54
N LEU A 272 -45.77 -29.62 -44.54
CA LEU A 272 -46.13 -28.20 -44.66
C LEU A 272 -44.93 -27.36 -45.04
N GLN A 273 -45.04 -26.64 -46.16
CA GLN A 273 -43.99 -25.76 -46.67
C GLN A 273 -43.51 -24.75 -45.61
N SER A 274 -44.44 -24.15 -44.88
CA SER A 274 -44.14 -23.19 -43.80
C SER A 274 -43.38 -23.82 -42.63
N ALA A 275 -43.58 -25.11 -42.36
CA ALA A 275 -42.84 -25.83 -41.33
C ALA A 275 -41.42 -26.17 -41.80
N GLN A 276 -41.25 -26.49 -43.09
CA GLN A 276 -39.94 -26.67 -43.71
C GLN A 276 -39.15 -25.36 -43.77
N ASP A 277 -39.79 -24.23 -44.07
CA ASP A 277 -39.16 -22.90 -44.05
C ASP A 277 -38.68 -22.51 -42.64
N ALA A 278 -39.48 -22.82 -41.60
CA ALA A 278 -39.09 -22.64 -40.20
C ALA A 278 -37.92 -23.56 -39.80
N ALA A 279 -37.93 -24.82 -40.26
CA ALA A 279 -36.82 -25.76 -40.05
C ALA A 279 -35.51 -25.26 -40.68
N GLN A 280 -35.60 -24.70 -41.88
CA GLN A 280 -34.44 -24.19 -42.62
C GLN A 280 -33.89 -22.91 -41.99
N ALA A 281 -34.76 -22.05 -41.46
CA ALA A 281 -34.36 -20.90 -40.65
C ALA A 281 -33.64 -21.33 -39.36
N LEU A 282 -34.16 -22.35 -38.64
CA LEU A 282 -33.49 -22.90 -37.45
C LEU A 282 -32.12 -23.53 -37.76
N GLN A 283 -32.01 -24.30 -38.85
CA GLN A 283 -30.73 -24.88 -39.28
C GLN A 283 -29.69 -23.84 -39.67
N ASN A 284 -30.13 -22.70 -40.21
CA ASN A 284 -29.25 -21.58 -40.55
C ASN A 284 -28.91 -20.69 -39.34
N GLY A 285 -29.39 -21.04 -38.13
CA GLY A 285 -29.20 -20.25 -36.91
C GLY A 285 -30.08 -19.00 -36.83
N ASP A 286 -31.01 -18.83 -37.77
CA ASP A 286 -31.86 -17.64 -37.93
C ASP A 286 -33.16 -17.81 -37.12
N ILE A 287 -33.01 -17.85 -35.79
CA ILE A 287 -34.11 -18.16 -34.85
C ILE A 287 -35.25 -17.13 -34.95
N GLN A 288 -34.94 -15.89 -35.30
CA GLN A 288 -35.91 -14.80 -35.45
C GLN A 288 -36.86 -15.08 -36.62
N ARG A 289 -36.30 -15.46 -37.77
CA ARG A 289 -37.06 -15.87 -38.94
C ARG A 289 -37.86 -17.14 -38.69
N ALA A 290 -37.31 -18.08 -37.92
CA ALA A 290 -38.04 -19.29 -37.52
C ALA A 290 -39.25 -18.98 -36.62
N SER A 291 -39.07 -18.11 -35.61
CA SER A 291 -40.13 -17.65 -34.70
C SER A 291 -41.28 -16.99 -35.46
N GLU A 292 -40.99 -16.05 -36.36
CA GLU A 292 -42.01 -15.38 -37.18
C GLU A 292 -42.79 -16.36 -38.05
N THR A 293 -42.08 -17.32 -38.67
CA THR A 293 -42.68 -18.34 -39.53
C THR A 293 -43.59 -19.27 -38.73
N LEU A 294 -43.19 -19.65 -37.51
CA LEU A 294 -43.98 -20.47 -36.59
C LEU A 294 -45.21 -19.73 -36.04
N GLN A 295 -45.09 -18.44 -35.73
CA GLN A 295 -46.24 -17.61 -35.30
C GLN A 295 -47.28 -17.46 -36.42
N GLN A 296 -46.85 -17.26 -37.67
CA GLN A 296 -47.76 -17.21 -38.82
C GLN A 296 -48.47 -18.55 -39.06
N LEU A 297 -47.79 -19.66 -38.80
CA LEU A 297 -48.34 -21.02 -38.84
C LEU A 297 -49.41 -21.24 -37.77
N GLY A 298 -49.20 -20.71 -36.56
CA GLY A 298 -50.18 -20.76 -35.48
C GLY A 298 -51.43 -19.89 -35.73
N GLN A 299 -51.28 -18.78 -36.47
CA GLN A 299 -52.40 -17.91 -36.87
C GLN A 299 -53.19 -18.48 -38.06
N THR A 300 -52.59 -19.37 -38.86
CA THR A 300 -53.18 -19.93 -40.07
C THR A 300 -53.07 -21.47 -40.05
N PRO A 301 -53.88 -22.17 -39.24
CA PRO A 301 -53.78 -23.62 -39.11
C PRO A 301 -54.09 -24.34 -40.43
N PRO A 302 -53.45 -25.49 -40.70
CA PRO A 302 -53.68 -26.25 -41.91
C PRO A 302 -55.14 -26.73 -42.01
N ALA A 303 -55.71 -26.73 -43.22
CA ALA A 303 -57.10 -27.09 -43.46
C ALA A 303 -57.42 -28.58 -43.19
N ALA A 304 -56.39 -29.44 -43.12
CA ALA A 304 -56.52 -30.85 -42.79
C ALA A 304 -56.42 -31.08 -41.26
N PRO A 305 -57.48 -31.59 -40.60
CA PRO A 305 -57.51 -31.72 -39.13
C PRO A 305 -56.45 -32.70 -38.58
N ALA A 306 -56.09 -33.74 -39.34
CA ALA A 306 -55.05 -34.70 -38.92
C ALA A 306 -53.63 -34.10 -38.95
N GLU A 307 -53.37 -33.15 -39.85
CA GLU A 307 -52.07 -32.45 -39.95
C GLU A 307 -51.98 -31.33 -38.90
N ALA A 308 -53.10 -30.71 -38.54
CA ALA A 308 -53.17 -29.73 -37.45
C ALA A 308 -52.86 -30.38 -36.09
N GLU A 309 -53.39 -31.56 -35.80
CA GLU A 309 -53.14 -32.27 -34.54
C GLU A 309 -51.68 -32.74 -34.41
N SER A 310 -51.09 -33.30 -35.48
CA SER A 310 -49.70 -33.75 -35.44
C SER A 310 -48.73 -32.59 -35.25
N LEU A 311 -48.97 -31.46 -35.91
CA LEU A 311 -48.14 -30.27 -35.80
C LEU A 311 -48.29 -29.61 -34.41
N ALA A 312 -49.50 -29.54 -33.88
CA ALA A 312 -49.74 -29.06 -32.51
C ALA A 312 -49.04 -29.94 -31.45
N GLN A 313 -49.03 -31.27 -31.63
CA GLN A 313 -48.31 -32.18 -30.73
C GLN A 313 -46.79 -32.00 -30.84
N THR A 314 -46.24 -31.83 -32.05
CA THR A 314 -44.81 -31.61 -32.26
C THR A 314 -44.37 -30.28 -31.66
N LEU A 315 -45.12 -29.20 -31.88
CA LEU A 315 -44.87 -27.88 -31.27
C LEU A 315 -45.03 -27.92 -29.74
N SER A 316 -46.03 -28.64 -29.22
CA SER A 316 -46.21 -28.77 -27.77
C SER A 316 -45.07 -29.54 -27.10
N LYS A 317 -44.59 -30.62 -27.72
CA LYS A 317 -43.44 -31.40 -27.21
C LYS A 317 -42.15 -30.58 -27.29
N ALA A 318 -41.97 -29.85 -28.39
CA ALA A 318 -40.87 -28.92 -28.58
C ALA A 318 -40.89 -27.79 -27.54
N ALA A 319 -42.03 -27.14 -27.33
CA ALA A 319 -42.18 -26.09 -26.33
C ALA A 319 -41.95 -26.63 -24.91
N GLN A 320 -42.33 -27.88 -24.60
CA GLN A 320 -42.00 -28.51 -23.32
C GLN A 320 -40.51 -28.81 -23.16
N ALA A 321 -39.84 -29.29 -24.21
CA ALA A 321 -38.40 -29.57 -24.19
C ALA A 321 -37.58 -28.27 -24.06
N VAL A 322 -37.99 -27.21 -24.75
CA VAL A 322 -37.42 -25.87 -24.64
C VAL A 322 -37.76 -25.25 -23.28
N ALA A 323 -38.97 -25.42 -22.74
CA ALA A 323 -39.33 -24.90 -21.42
C ALA A 323 -38.51 -25.49 -20.28
N GLN A 324 -38.06 -26.75 -20.43
CA GLN A 324 -37.19 -27.41 -19.44
C GLN A 324 -35.74 -26.88 -19.46
N THR A 325 -35.27 -26.36 -20.59
CA THR A 325 -33.89 -25.87 -20.77
C THR A 325 -33.78 -24.35 -20.76
N ASN A 326 -34.83 -23.64 -21.19
CA ASN A 326 -34.97 -22.19 -21.15
C ASN A 326 -36.47 -21.79 -21.15
N PRO A 327 -37.07 -21.50 -19.99
CA PRO A 327 -38.50 -21.19 -19.87
C PRO A 327 -38.92 -19.89 -20.57
N GLN A 328 -37.99 -18.97 -20.84
CA GLN A 328 -38.27 -17.72 -21.56
C GLN A 328 -38.41 -17.94 -23.07
N LEU A 329 -37.59 -18.81 -23.66
CA LEU A 329 -37.69 -19.22 -25.08
C LEU A 329 -38.95 -20.03 -25.38
N ALA A 330 -39.55 -20.68 -24.37
CA ALA A 330 -40.79 -21.43 -24.55
C ALA A 330 -42.06 -20.56 -24.63
N GLN A 331 -41.95 -19.26 -24.31
CA GLN A 331 -43.08 -18.32 -24.27
C GLN A 331 -43.10 -17.34 -25.45
N SER A 332 -42.04 -17.28 -26.26
CA SER A 332 -41.89 -16.43 -27.45
C SER A 332 -42.36 -17.11 -28.73
#